data_AF-A0A7H4M9J1-F1
#
_entry.id   AF-A0A7H4M9J1-F1
#
_cell.length_a   1.000
_cell.length_b   1.000
_cell.length_c   1.000
_cell.angle_alpha   90.00
_cell.angle_beta   90.00
_cell.angle_gamma   90.00
#
_symmetry.space_group_name_H-M   'P 1'
#
loop_
_entity.id
_entity.type
_entity.pdbx_description
1 polymer ?
#
loop_
_entity_poly.entity_id
_entity_poly.type
_entity_poly.pdbx_seq_one_letter_code
_entity_poly.pdbx_strand_id
1 'polypeptide(L)'
;MKYKGAAKERPGTLRRQHREQNSSLNAAVQQARERVEDDNPVMFTLPGSEVAAGKQVLVVEALQLAHSPAAPLDWRMDGPMRIALKGPNGCGKTTLLKTLLGLEQAVSGDVRLSVSAAYLDQHLTQLDLSLSVMAHLSLDDTPLDEGLPAHPSGAAPAWRG
;
A
#
# COMPACT_ATOMS: atom_id res chain seq x y z
N MET A 1 60.21 42.40 13.12
CA MET A 1 58.87 43.01 12.94
C MET A 1 58.46 42.82 11.49
N LYS A 2 57.54 41.89 11.21
CA LYS A 2 56.10 42.13 10.96
C LYS A 2 55.78 42.37 9.47
N TYR A 3 55.38 41.27 8.82
CA TYR A 3 54.32 41.08 7.83
C TYR A 3 53.59 42.31 7.24
N LYS A 4 53.50 42.33 5.91
CA LYS A 4 52.40 42.83 5.06
C LYS A 4 52.33 41.83 3.89
N GLY A 5 51.33 40.96 3.69
CA GLY A 5 49.88 41.16 3.76
C GLY A 5 49.44 41.84 2.46
N ALA A 6 48.56 41.31 1.59
CA ALA A 6 47.80 40.07 1.54
C ALA A 6 47.26 39.93 0.11
N ALA A 7 46.91 38.70 -0.27
CA ALA A 7 46.28 38.31 -1.52
C ALA A 7 45.02 39.14 -1.85
N LYS A 8 44.92 39.60 -3.10
CA LYS A 8 43.75 40.28 -3.66
C LYS A 8 43.43 39.65 -5.00
N GLU A 9 42.65 38.57 -4.97
CA GLU A 9 41.97 37.89 -6.10
C GLU A 9 41.46 36.54 -5.52
N ARG A 10 40.19 36.08 -5.50
CA ARG A 10 38.92 36.36 -6.18
C ARG A 10 37.77 35.77 -5.31
N PRO A 11 36.81 36.56 -4.78
CA PRO A 11 35.60 36.03 -4.13
C PRO A 11 34.33 36.02 -5.02
N GLY A 12 34.40 36.58 -6.24
CA GLY A 12 33.22 36.81 -7.09
C GLY A 12 32.82 35.64 -7.99
N THR A 13 33.78 34.83 -8.43
CA THR A 13 33.55 33.71 -9.37
C THR A 13 32.84 32.53 -8.71
N LEU A 14 33.17 32.22 -7.46
CA LEU A 14 32.59 31.09 -6.71
C LEU A 14 31.10 31.31 -6.39
N ARG A 15 30.71 32.55 -6.07
CA ARG A 15 29.30 32.91 -5.80
C ARG A 15 28.43 32.90 -7.05
N ARG A 16 29.02 33.21 -8.21
CA ARG A 16 28.32 33.21 -9.50
C ARG A 16 28.04 31.78 -9.95
N GLN A 17 29.03 30.89 -9.82
CA GLN A 17 28.89 29.47 -10.12
C GLN A 17 27.83 28.78 -9.23
N HIS A 18 27.81 29.09 -7.93
CA HIS A 18 26.82 28.52 -7.01
C HIS A 18 25.39 29.03 -7.29
N ARG A 19 25.25 30.26 -7.81
CA ARG A 19 23.95 30.82 -8.19
C ARG A 19 23.42 30.21 -9.49
N GLU A 20 24.31 29.98 -10.46
CA GLU A 20 23.97 29.30 -11.73
C GLU A 20 23.58 27.83 -11.51
N GLN A 21 24.28 27.11 -10.63
CA GLN A 21 23.91 25.75 -10.22
C GLN A 21 22.57 25.69 -9.49
N ASN A 22 22.30 26.64 -8.60
CA ASN A 22 20.99 26.69 -7.92
C ASN A 22 19.86 27.01 -8.89
N SER A 23 20.08 27.86 -9.90
CA SER A 23 19.06 28.14 -10.91
C SER A 23 18.76 26.94 -11.80
N SER A 24 19.77 26.14 -12.17
CA SER A 24 19.55 24.94 -12.99
C SER A 24 18.86 23.83 -12.19
N LEU A 25 19.22 23.64 -10.91
CA LEU A 25 18.49 22.72 -10.02
C LEU A 25 17.02 23.15 -9.85
N ASN A 26 16.77 24.44 -9.60
CA ASN A 26 15.41 24.95 -9.46
C ASN A 26 14.59 24.80 -10.75
N ALA A 27 15.19 25.06 -11.92
CA ALA A 27 14.54 24.85 -13.20
C ALA A 27 14.23 23.37 -13.46
N ALA A 28 15.14 22.46 -13.08
CA ALA A 28 14.91 21.02 -13.17
C ALA A 28 13.78 20.55 -12.23
N VAL A 29 13.71 21.10 -11.01
CA VAL A 29 12.60 20.84 -10.07
C VAL A 29 11.27 21.37 -10.61
N GLN A 30 11.26 22.56 -11.23
CA GLN A 30 10.04 23.10 -11.83
C GLN A 30 9.59 22.32 -13.06
N GLN A 31 10.50 21.94 -13.97
CA GLN A 31 10.16 21.06 -15.08
C GLN A 31 9.72 19.67 -14.63
N ALA A 32 10.24 19.16 -13.52
CA ALA A 32 9.78 17.90 -12.94
C ALA A 32 8.36 18.05 -12.36
N ARG A 33 8.03 19.21 -11.77
CA ARG A 33 6.68 19.54 -11.27
C ARG A 33 5.67 19.79 -12.39
N GLU A 34 6.09 20.38 -13.52
CA GLU A 34 5.23 20.60 -14.69
C GLU A 34 4.90 19.29 -15.44
N ARG A 35 5.67 18.23 -15.23
CA ARG A 35 5.36 16.87 -15.71
C ARG A 35 4.46 16.08 -14.76
N VAL A 36 4.09 16.65 -13.62
CA VAL A 36 3.09 16.05 -12.73
C VAL A 36 1.75 16.37 -13.37
N GLU A 37 1.16 15.40 -14.06
CA GLU A 37 -0.25 15.44 -14.43
C GLU A 37 -1.07 15.82 -13.20
N ASP A 38 -2.09 16.66 -13.36
CA ASP A 38 -3.03 16.95 -12.27
C ASP A 38 -3.47 15.62 -11.66
N ASP A 39 -3.21 15.43 -10.36
CA ASP A 39 -3.67 14.27 -9.59
C ASP A 39 -5.20 14.29 -9.64
N ASN A 40 -5.79 13.70 -10.67
CA ASN A 40 -7.22 13.46 -10.74
C ASN A 40 -7.45 12.15 -9.97
N PRO A 41 -7.93 12.23 -8.71
CA PRO A 41 -8.05 11.04 -7.88
C PRO A 41 -9.06 10.09 -8.53
N VAL A 42 -8.62 8.88 -8.88
CA VAL A 42 -9.52 7.81 -9.28
C VAL A 42 -10.27 7.34 -8.03
N MET A 43 -11.57 7.57 -8.01
CA MET A 43 -12.44 7.20 -6.90
C MET A 43 -13.09 5.84 -7.19
N PHE A 44 -13.15 4.98 -6.17
CA PHE A 44 -13.79 3.68 -6.25
C PHE A 44 -14.88 3.57 -5.20
N THR A 45 -16.03 3.01 -5.58
CA THR A 45 -17.04 2.61 -4.61
C THR A 45 -16.84 1.14 -4.29
N LEU A 46 -16.42 0.83 -3.07
CA LEU A 46 -16.39 -0.55 -2.60
C LEU A 46 -17.83 -0.97 -2.27
N PRO A 47 -18.37 -2.05 -2.87
CA PRO A 47 -19.66 -2.56 -2.45
C PRO A 47 -19.61 -3.02 -1.00
N GLY A 48 -20.79 -3.12 -0.38
CA GLY A 48 -20.93 -3.75 0.94
C GLY A 48 -20.41 -5.19 0.92
N SER A 49 -20.17 -5.77 2.09
CA SER A 49 -19.72 -7.16 2.14
C SER A 49 -20.79 -8.10 1.59
N GLU A 50 -20.42 -8.96 0.65
CA GLU A 50 -21.27 -10.05 0.17
C GLU A 50 -21.40 -11.20 1.18
N VAL A 51 -20.60 -11.18 2.25
CA VAL A 51 -20.64 -12.18 3.31
C VAL A 51 -21.83 -11.90 4.22
N ALA A 52 -22.80 -12.83 4.22
CA ALA A 52 -23.96 -12.76 5.10
C ALA A 52 -23.56 -12.70 6.59
N ALA A 53 -24.32 -11.97 7.38
CA ALA A 53 -24.13 -11.88 8.82
C ALA A 53 -24.19 -13.26 9.49
N GLY A 54 -23.18 -13.60 10.29
CA GLY A 54 -23.05 -14.89 10.96
C GLY A 54 -22.55 -16.03 10.07
N LYS A 55 -22.22 -15.77 8.79
CA LYS A 55 -21.61 -16.79 7.94
C LYS A 55 -20.20 -17.09 8.45
N GLN A 56 -19.91 -18.35 8.74
CA GLN A 56 -18.56 -18.78 9.06
C GLN A 56 -17.62 -18.48 7.88
N VAL A 57 -16.53 -17.79 8.14
CA VAL A 57 -15.53 -17.41 7.13
C VAL A 57 -14.28 -18.24 7.27
N LEU A 58 -13.77 -18.37 8.50
CA LEU A 58 -12.49 -19.02 8.78
C LEU A 58 -12.59 -19.88 10.04
N VAL A 59 -12.05 -21.09 9.96
CA VAL A 59 -11.76 -21.96 11.11
C VAL A 59 -10.32 -22.42 11.02
N VAL A 60 -9.59 -22.23 12.10
CA VAL A 60 -8.20 -22.63 12.29
C VAL A 60 -8.14 -23.47 13.57
N GLU A 61 -7.59 -24.68 13.46
CA GLU A 61 -7.48 -25.62 14.57
C GLU A 61 -6.02 -26.08 14.72
N ALA A 62 -5.42 -25.78 15.88
CA ALA A 62 -4.05 -26.12 16.24
C ALA A 62 -3.00 -25.80 15.15
N LEU A 63 -3.13 -24.64 14.50
CA LEU A 63 -2.26 -24.24 13.39
C LEU A 63 -0.86 -23.89 13.87
N GLN A 64 0.12 -24.70 13.46
CA GLN A 64 1.53 -24.40 13.64
C GLN A 64 2.11 -23.83 12.34
N LEU A 65 2.52 -22.56 12.38
CA LEU A 65 3.16 -21.91 11.23
C LEU A 65 4.59 -22.41 11.05
N ALA A 66 5.00 -22.53 9.78
CA ALA A 66 6.40 -22.73 9.43
C ALA A 66 7.25 -21.56 9.96
N HIS A 67 8.44 -21.88 10.45
CA HIS A 67 9.46 -20.90 10.88
C HIS A 67 9.00 -19.94 12.00
N SER A 68 7.92 -20.29 12.71
CA SER A 68 7.41 -19.55 13.85
C SER A 68 7.65 -20.35 15.14
N PRO A 69 8.31 -19.77 16.15
CA PRO A 69 8.43 -20.39 17.47
C PRO A 69 7.15 -20.24 18.32
N ALA A 70 6.11 -19.58 17.79
CA ALA A 70 4.86 -19.39 18.51
C ALA A 70 4.12 -20.72 18.71
N ALA A 71 3.34 -20.79 19.78
CA ALA A 71 2.44 -21.91 20.04
C ALA A 71 1.37 -22.03 18.92
N PRO A 72 0.79 -23.24 18.73
CA PRO A 72 -0.29 -23.44 17.78
C PRO A 72 -1.45 -22.46 18.01
N LEU A 73 -2.03 -21.99 16.91
CA LEU A 73 -3.12 -21.02 16.91
C LEU A 73 -4.47 -21.71 16.68
N ASP A 74 -5.45 -21.39 17.52
CA ASP A 74 -6.86 -21.65 17.29
C ASP A 74 -7.58 -20.34 17.01
N TRP A 75 -8.35 -20.31 15.92
CA TRP A 75 -9.04 -19.09 15.52
C TRP A 75 -10.30 -19.39 14.72
N ARG A 76 -11.42 -18.81 15.14
CA ARG A 76 -12.69 -18.85 14.40
C ARG A 76 -13.18 -17.44 14.12
N MET A 77 -13.74 -17.25 12.92
CA MET A 77 -14.27 -15.97 12.47
C MET A 77 -15.53 -16.17 11.65
N ASP A 78 -16.56 -15.42 12.04
CA ASP A 78 -17.81 -15.26 11.30
C ASP A 78 -17.89 -13.84 10.70
N GLY A 79 -18.44 -13.72 9.50
CA GLY A 79 -18.53 -12.47 8.76
C GLY A 79 -19.90 -11.78 8.86
N PRO A 80 -20.03 -10.55 8.33
CA PRO A 80 -18.93 -9.74 7.78
C PRO A 80 -18.10 -9.11 8.91
N MET A 81 -16.77 -9.19 8.82
CA MET A 81 -15.87 -8.59 9.81
C MET A 81 -14.61 -8.03 9.16
N ARG A 82 -14.06 -6.96 9.73
CA ARG A 82 -12.75 -6.39 9.37
C ARG A 82 -11.78 -6.64 10.51
N ILE A 83 -10.61 -7.19 10.20
CA ILE A 83 -9.59 -7.53 11.19
C ILE A 83 -8.27 -6.88 10.83
N ALA A 84 -7.63 -6.29 11.84
CA ALA A 84 -6.27 -5.79 11.72
C ALA A 84 -5.30 -6.77 12.39
N LEU A 85 -4.43 -7.40 11.59
CA LEU A 85 -3.33 -8.21 12.10
C LEU A 85 -2.13 -7.32 12.43
N LYS A 86 -1.74 -7.26 13.71
CA LYS A 86 -0.66 -6.39 14.20
C LYS A 86 0.49 -7.20 14.81
N GLY A 87 1.71 -6.66 14.71
CA GLY A 87 2.92 -7.24 15.28
C GLY A 87 4.18 -6.70 14.59
N PRO A 88 5.38 -6.90 15.16
CA PRO A 88 6.63 -6.42 14.59
C PRO A 88 6.92 -7.05 13.21
N ASN A 89 7.84 -6.43 12.46
CA ASN A 89 8.29 -7.02 11.20
C ASN A 89 9.00 -8.35 11.48
N GLY A 90 8.71 -9.36 10.65
CA GLY A 90 9.24 -10.72 10.84
C GLY A 90 8.48 -11.60 11.82
N CYS A 91 7.41 -11.14 12.49
CA CYS A 91 6.64 -11.99 13.41
C CYS A 91 5.72 -13.04 12.73
N GLY A 92 5.86 -13.24 11.41
CA GLY A 92 5.09 -14.25 10.68
C GLY A 92 3.71 -13.81 10.15
N LYS A 93 3.39 -12.51 10.08
CA LYS A 93 2.09 -12.04 9.53
C LYS A 93 1.85 -12.50 8.08
N THR A 94 2.85 -12.30 7.23
CA THR A 94 2.78 -12.70 5.82
C THR A 94 2.67 -14.22 5.70
N THR A 95 3.44 -14.95 6.50
CA THR A 95 3.37 -16.42 6.60
C THR A 95 1.97 -16.87 7.01
N LEU A 96 1.39 -16.28 8.05
CA LEU A 96 0.02 -16.57 8.47
C LEU A 96 -0.97 -16.37 7.32
N LEU A 97 -0.96 -15.21 6.67
CA LEU A 97 -1.89 -14.93 5.57
C LEU A 97 -1.73 -15.92 4.42
N LYS A 98 -0.49 -16.23 4.02
CA LYS A 98 -0.21 -17.21 2.97
C LYS A 98 -0.66 -18.62 3.35
N THR A 99 -0.38 -19.04 4.58
CA THR A 99 -0.83 -20.35 5.09
C THR A 99 -2.34 -20.46 5.15
N LEU A 100 -3.05 -19.38 5.55
CA LEU A 100 -4.51 -19.39 5.58
C LEU A 100 -5.13 -19.59 4.18
N LEU A 101 -4.44 -19.08 3.16
CA LEU A 101 -4.83 -19.20 1.75
C LEU A 101 -4.32 -20.48 1.07
N GLY A 102 -3.59 -21.34 1.80
CA GLY A 102 -2.96 -22.54 1.24
C GLY A 102 -1.74 -22.28 0.34
N LEU A 103 -1.23 -21.04 0.30
CA LEU A 103 -0.04 -20.66 -0.47
C LEU A 103 1.28 -21.08 0.19
N GLU A 104 1.24 -21.38 1.50
CA GLU A 104 2.40 -21.85 2.27
C GLU A 104 1.96 -22.97 3.22
N GLN A 105 2.76 -24.03 3.32
CA GLN A 105 2.36 -25.22 4.07
C GLN A 105 2.55 -25.02 5.58
N ALA A 106 1.52 -25.35 6.35
CA ALA A 106 1.61 -25.40 7.81
C ALA A 106 2.47 -26.61 8.25
N VAL A 107 3.07 -26.50 9.43
CA VAL A 107 3.76 -27.63 10.08
C VAL A 107 2.75 -28.65 10.59
N SER A 108 1.65 -28.17 11.16
CA SER A 108 0.52 -28.98 11.63
C SER A 108 -0.74 -28.13 11.78
N GLY A 109 -1.88 -28.78 12.01
CA GLY A 109 -3.18 -28.15 12.17
C GLY A 109 -4.00 -28.12 10.88
N ASP A 110 -5.21 -27.57 10.98
CA ASP A 110 -6.17 -27.49 9.88
C ASP A 110 -6.65 -26.06 9.67
N VAL A 111 -6.86 -25.69 8.40
CA VAL A 111 -7.43 -24.39 8.01
C VAL A 111 -8.60 -24.64 7.07
N ARG A 112 -9.76 -24.05 7.39
CA ARG A 112 -10.95 -24.07 6.54
C ARG A 112 -11.41 -22.66 6.26
N LEU A 113 -11.34 -22.28 4.98
CA LEU A 113 -11.97 -21.07 4.44
C LEU A 113 -13.32 -21.46 3.80
N SER A 114 -14.39 -20.79 4.22
CA SER A 114 -15.76 -21.08 3.77
C SER A 114 -16.34 -20.02 2.81
N VAL A 115 -15.47 -19.13 2.32
CA VAL A 115 -15.79 -18.07 1.37
C VAL A 115 -14.69 -17.99 0.30
N SER A 116 -15.01 -17.37 -0.84
CA SER A 116 -13.98 -16.97 -1.80
C SER A 116 -13.04 -15.96 -1.14
N ALA A 117 -11.74 -16.13 -1.35
CA ALA A 117 -10.71 -15.29 -0.76
C ALA A 117 -9.72 -14.84 -1.82
N ALA A 118 -9.32 -13.57 -1.74
CA ALA A 118 -8.28 -12.98 -2.56
C ALA A 118 -7.14 -12.46 -1.68
N TYR A 119 -5.93 -12.44 -2.23
CA TYR A 119 -4.73 -11.98 -1.53
C TYR A 119 -4.09 -10.82 -2.28
N LEU A 120 -4.03 -9.67 -1.62
CA LEU A 120 -3.27 -8.53 -2.11
C LEU A 120 -1.87 -8.57 -1.50
N ASP A 121 -0.86 -8.79 -2.33
CA ASP A 121 0.53 -8.79 -1.89
C ASP A 121 1.06 -7.36 -1.71
N GLN A 122 2.04 -7.19 -0.82
CA GLN A 122 2.59 -5.85 -0.54
C GLN A 122 3.35 -5.25 -1.72
N HIS A 123 3.84 -6.08 -2.64
CA HIS A 123 4.62 -5.65 -3.79
C HIS A 123 3.77 -5.48 -5.05
N LEU A 124 2.46 -5.75 -4.96
CA LEU A 124 1.50 -5.62 -6.05
C LEU A 124 1.97 -6.33 -7.33
N THR A 125 2.67 -7.46 -7.17
CA THR A 125 3.37 -8.13 -8.28
C THR A 125 2.42 -8.73 -9.31
N GLN A 126 1.15 -8.89 -8.95
CA GLN A 126 0.10 -9.42 -9.80
C GLN A 126 -0.59 -8.34 -10.66
N LEU A 127 -0.29 -7.06 -10.43
CA LEU A 127 -0.84 -5.97 -11.24
C LEU A 127 -0.16 -5.90 -12.60
N ASP A 128 -0.96 -5.92 -13.67
CA ASP A 128 -0.49 -5.61 -15.02
C ASP A 128 -0.45 -4.08 -15.21
N LEU A 129 0.75 -3.53 -15.14
CA LEU A 129 0.99 -2.08 -15.26
C LEU A 129 0.78 -1.54 -16.68
N SER A 130 0.51 -2.41 -17.67
CA SER A 130 0.12 -1.98 -19.01
C SER A 130 -1.38 -1.67 -19.12
N LEU A 131 -2.17 -2.07 -18.12
CA LEU A 131 -3.61 -1.81 -18.05
C LEU A 131 -3.90 -0.60 -17.19
N SER A 132 -5.03 0.07 -17.46
CA SER A 132 -5.59 1.00 -16.48
C SER A 132 -6.01 0.22 -15.22
N VAL A 133 -6.05 0.90 -14.07
CA VAL A 133 -6.49 0.29 -12.81
C VAL A 133 -7.88 -0.34 -12.96
N MET A 134 -8.80 0.35 -13.64
CA MET A 134 -10.15 -0.18 -13.90
C MET A 134 -10.13 -1.43 -14.78
N ALA A 135 -9.35 -1.44 -15.86
CA ALA A 135 -9.26 -2.58 -16.75
C ALA A 135 -8.65 -3.80 -16.05
N HIS A 136 -7.64 -3.61 -15.20
CA HIS A 136 -7.04 -4.70 -14.44
C HIS A 136 -8.02 -5.28 -13.39
N LEU A 137 -8.68 -4.42 -12.61
CA LEU A 137 -9.66 -4.87 -11.60
C LEU A 137 -10.85 -5.60 -12.25
N SER A 138 -11.25 -5.24 -13.47
CA SER A 138 -12.36 -5.89 -14.17
C SER A 138 -12.04 -7.33 -14.63
N LEU A 139 -10.77 -7.76 -14.61
CA LEU A 139 -10.37 -9.10 -15.05
C LEU A 139 -10.91 -10.21 -14.12
N ASP A 140 -11.10 -9.90 -12.84
CA ASP A 140 -11.51 -10.87 -11.80
C ASP A 140 -13.01 -10.75 -11.45
N ASP A 141 -13.84 -10.27 -12.37
CA ASP A 141 -15.28 -9.98 -12.16
C ASP A 141 -15.51 -9.15 -10.88
N THR A 142 -14.62 -8.19 -10.60
CA THR A 142 -14.75 -7.38 -9.40
C THR A 142 -16.01 -6.52 -9.48
N PRO A 143 -16.81 -6.44 -8.38
CA PRO A 143 -18.05 -5.64 -8.34
C PRO A 143 -17.77 -4.13 -8.17
N LEU A 144 -16.63 -3.65 -8.68
CA LEU A 144 -16.15 -2.29 -8.50
C LEU A 144 -16.53 -1.41 -9.69
N ASP A 145 -17.35 -0.40 -9.41
CA ASP A 145 -17.67 0.65 -10.38
C ASP A 145 -16.78 1.89 -10.18
N GLU A 146 -16.41 2.53 -11.30
CA GLU A 146 -15.71 3.81 -11.29
C GLU A 146 -16.61 4.87 -10.65
N GLY A 147 -16.12 5.47 -9.56
CA GLY A 147 -16.84 6.52 -8.86
C GLY A 147 -16.80 7.81 -9.67
N LEU A 148 -17.95 8.44 -9.88
CA LEU A 148 -18.01 9.79 -10.44
C LEU A 148 -17.17 10.74 -9.55
N PRO A 149 -16.28 11.58 -10.14
CA PRO A 149 -15.55 12.57 -9.37
C PRO A 149 -16.55 13.46 -8.65
N ALA A 150 -16.39 13.58 -7.33
CA ALA A 150 -17.27 14.43 -6.54
C ALA A 150 -17.23 15.85 -7.10
N HIS A 151 -18.37 16.31 -7.63
CA HIS A 151 -18.54 17.71 -8.01
C HIS A 151 -18.17 18.61 -6.79
N PRO A 152 -17.50 19.75 -6.98
CA PRO A 152 -17.13 20.67 -5.88
C PRO A 152 -18.34 21.47 -5.37
N SER A 153 -19.36 20.77 -4.85
CA SER A 153 -20.47 21.34 -4.10
C SER A 153 -20.72 20.48 -2.87
N GLY A 154 -20.56 21.09 -1.70
CA GLY A 154 -20.28 20.40 -0.45
C GLY A 154 -21.37 19.47 0.04
N ALA A 155 -20.97 18.24 0.34
CA ALA A 155 -21.33 17.49 1.55
C ALA A 155 -20.46 16.24 1.59
N ALA A 156 -19.48 16.19 2.49
CA ALA A 156 -18.69 14.98 2.71
C ALA A 156 -19.62 13.87 3.26
N PRO A 157 -19.59 12.65 2.72
CA PRO A 157 -20.30 11.53 3.32
C PRO A 157 -19.63 11.20 4.66
N ALA A 158 -20.40 11.33 5.73
CA ALA A 158 -19.99 10.94 7.07
C ALA A 158 -19.81 9.42 7.11
N TRP A 159 -18.57 8.95 7.16
CA TRP A 159 -18.24 7.58 7.51
C TRP A 159 -18.76 7.31 8.93
N ARG A 160 -19.84 6.52 9.06
CA ARG A 160 -20.35 6.05 10.34
C ARG A 160 -20.11 4.54 10.46
N GLY A 161 -19.34 4.19 11.49
CA GLY A 161 -19.33 2.97 12.32
C GLY A 161 -19.69 1.65 11.67
#